data_AF-A0A949GGW4-F1
#
_entry.id   AF-A0A949GGW4-F1
#
_cell.length_a   1.000
_cell.length_b   1.000
_cell.length_c   1.000
_cell.angle_alpha   90.00
_cell.angle_beta   90.00
_cell.angle_gamma   90.00
#
_symmetry.space_group_name_H-M   'P 1'
#
loop_
_entity.id
_entity.type
_entity.pdbx_description
1 polymer ?
#
loop_
_entity_poly.entity_id
_entity_poly.type
_entity_poly.pdbx_seq_one_letter_code
_entity_poly.pdbx_strand_id
1 'polypeptide(L)'
;KSVRDGFFVGVLNPKGLVFFAAILPGFIDHDSKSITAQIVLMGVTFSILAFFSDSTWGLIAGTIRESLSTKPARLVKMRKFGGLVMICLGLFTISTAF
;
A
#
# COMPACT_ATOMS: atom_id res chain seq x y z
N LYS A 1 6.88 19.90 3.68
CA LYS A 1 5.63 19.91 2.89
C LYS A 1 5.13 18.50 2.58
N SER A 2 5.96 17.63 1.97
CA SER A 2 5.55 16.27 1.55
C SER A 2 4.93 15.37 2.63
N VAL A 3 5.35 15.44 3.90
CA VAL A 3 4.78 14.59 4.99
C VAL A 3 3.33 14.97 5.30
N ARG A 4 3.03 16.26 5.34
CA ARG A 4 1.67 16.76 5.60
C ARG A 4 0.74 16.38 4.45
N ASP A 5 1.19 16.59 3.22
CA ASP A 5 0.40 16.27 2.03
C ASP A 5 0.17 14.74 1.94
N GLY A 6 1.21 13.93 2.23
CA GLY A 6 1.08 12.48 2.32
C GLY A 6 0.13 12.01 3.43
N PHE A 7 0.16 12.64 4.61
CA PHE A 7 -0.77 12.35 5.70
C PHE A 7 -2.22 12.63 5.29
N PHE A 8 -2.50 13.81 4.75
CA PHE A 8 -3.85 14.15 4.31
C PHE A 8 -4.33 13.26 3.16
N VAL A 9 -3.47 12.96 2.17
CA VAL A 9 -3.81 12.03 1.09
C VAL A 9 -4.11 10.64 1.64
N GLY A 10 -3.34 10.14 2.61
CA GLY A 10 -3.57 8.85 3.24
C GLY A 10 -4.89 8.81 4.02
N VAL A 11 -5.15 9.82 4.86
CA VAL A 11 -6.40 9.93 5.64
C VAL A 11 -7.62 10.08 4.72
N LEU A 12 -7.49 10.84 3.63
CA LEU A 12 -8.55 11.05 2.65
C LEU A 12 -8.70 9.88 1.67
N ASN A 13 -7.84 8.86 1.72
CA ASN A 13 -7.95 7.69 0.86
C ASN A 13 -8.72 6.57 1.58
N PRO A 14 -10.04 6.43 1.36
CA PRO A 14 -10.84 5.45 2.08
C PRO A 14 -10.52 4.01 1.65
N LYS A 15 -9.67 3.78 0.64
CA LYS A 15 -9.44 2.44 0.09
C LYS A 15 -8.91 1.48 1.16
N GLY A 16 -7.95 1.94 1.97
CA GLY A 16 -7.41 1.14 3.08
C GLY A 16 -8.48 0.85 4.14
N LEU A 17 -9.27 1.87 4.51
CA LEU A 17 -10.36 1.73 5.47
C LEU A 17 -11.46 0.78 4.98
N VAL A 18 -11.86 0.89 3.71
CA VAL A 18 -12.88 0.05 3.09
C VAL A 18 -12.42 -1.40 3.01
N PHE A 19 -11.16 -1.64 2.64
CA PHE A 19 -10.58 -2.99 2.61
C PHE A 19 -10.54 -3.59 4.01
N PHE A 20 -10.08 -2.84 5.00
CA PHE A 20 -10.08 -3.27 6.39
C PHE A 20 -11.50 -3.55 6.89
N ALA A 21 -12.46 -2.66 6.65
CA ALA A 21 -13.85 -2.83 7.05
C ALA A 21 -14.54 -4.04 6.39
N ALA A 22 -14.14 -4.41 5.17
CA ALA A 22 -14.66 -5.59 4.49
C ALA A 22 -14.13 -6.91 5.10
N ILE A 23 -12.90 -6.90 5.60
CA ILE A 23 -12.21 -8.10 6.11
C ILE A 23 -12.40 -8.28 7.61
N LEU A 24 -12.42 -7.19 8.35
CA LEU A 24 -12.48 -7.14 9.81
C LEU A 24 -13.61 -7.99 10.43
N PRO A 25 -14.86 -8.02 9.90
CA PRO A 25 -15.93 -8.83 10.47
C PRO A 25 -15.57 -10.33 10.55
N GLY A 26 -14.75 -10.82 9.63
CA GLY A 26 -14.29 -12.22 9.65
C GLY A 26 -13.32 -12.57 10.79
N PHE A 27 -12.79 -11.56 11.49
CA PHE A 27 -11.82 -11.71 12.58
C PHE A 27 -12.40 -11.36 13.95
N ILE A 28 -13.67 -10.98 14.01
CA ILE A 28 -14.35 -10.56 15.25
C ILE A 28 -15.25 -11.68 15.72
N ASP A 29 -15.19 -11.95 17.03
CA ASP A 29 -16.19 -12.77 17.70
C ASP A 29 -17.38 -11.91 18.14
N HIS A 30 -18.52 -12.13 17.50
CA HIS A 30 -19.76 -11.40 17.74
C HIS A 30 -20.41 -11.72 19.09
N ASP A 31 -20.07 -12.84 19.72
CA ASP A 31 -20.62 -13.27 21.02
C ASP A 31 -19.80 -12.74 22.21
N SER A 32 -18.69 -12.04 21.94
CA SER A 32 -17.83 -11.48 22.99
C SER A 32 -18.45 -10.25 23.65
N LYS A 33 -18.16 -10.07 24.95
CA LYS A 33 -18.65 -8.93 25.75
C LYS A 33 -18.16 -7.55 25.27
N SER A 34 -17.11 -7.46 24.45
CA SER A 34 -16.56 -6.18 23.99
C SER A 34 -16.03 -6.22 22.56
N ILE A 35 -16.95 -6.10 21.60
CA ILE A 35 -16.66 -5.99 20.17
C ILE A 35 -15.76 -4.77 19.88
N THR A 36 -16.00 -3.64 20.55
CA THR A 36 -15.19 -2.42 20.36
C THR A 36 -13.72 -2.64 20.69
N ALA A 37 -13.41 -3.37 21.77
CA ALA A 37 -12.03 -3.67 22.13
C ALA A 37 -11.33 -4.55 21.08
N GLN A 38 -12.04 -5.53 20.50
CA GLN A 38 -11.50 -6.36 19.42
C GLN A 38 -11.24 -5.56 18.15
N ILE A 39 -12.16 -4.67 17.76
CA ILE A 39 -11.98 -3.77 16.60
C ILE A 39 -10.73 -2.91 16.78
N VAL A 40 -10.56 -2.29 17.95
CA VAL A 40 -9.39 -1.45 18.25
C VAL A 40 -8.11 -2.28 18.22
N LEU A 41 -8.11 -3.47 18.83
CA LEU A 41 -6.95 -4.37 18.85
C LEU A 41 -6.52 -4.79 17.44
N MET A 42 -7.48 -5.21 16.59
CA MET A 42 -7.20 -5.57 15.21
C MET A 42 -6.75 -4.37 14.38
N GLY A 43 -7.37 -3.21 14.57
CA GLY A 43 -6.99 -1.97 13.87
C GLY A 43 -5.56 -1.53 14.20
N VAL A 44 -5.18 -1.58 15.47
CA VAL A 44 -3.80 -1.26 15.92
C VAL A 44 -2.81 -2.27 15.38
N THR A 45 -3.11 -3.57 15.48
CA THR A 45 -2.23 -4.63 14.98
C THR A 45 -2.01 -4.50 13.47
N PHE A 46 -3.08 -4.29 12.71
CA PHE A 46 -3.01 -4.06 11.27
C PHE A 46 -2.19 -2.81 10.93
N SER A 47 -2.40 -1.71 11.66
CA SER A 47 -1.67 -0.46 11.45
C SER A 47 -0.16 -0.60 11.69
N ILE A 48 0.23 -1.36 12.72
CA ILE A 48 1.64 -1.66 13.01
C ILE A 48 2.25 -2.48 11.86
N LEU A 49 1.56 -3.54 11.43
CA LEU A 49 2.03 -4.39 10.33
C LEU A 49 2.14 -3.60 9.01
N ALA A 50 1.13 -2.79 8.69
CA ALA A 50 1.14 -1.93 7.52
C ALA A 50 2.31 -0.94 7.56
N PHE A 51 2.54 -0.29 8.71
CA PHE A 51 3.66 0.63 8.88
C PHE A 51 5.01 -0.04 8.63
N PHE A 52 5.26 -1.22 9.20
CA PHE A 52 6.53 -1.94 8.98
C PHE A 52 6.68 -2.43 7.54
N SER A 53 5.61 -2.94 6.94
CA SER A 53 5.60 -3.38 5.55
C SER A 53 5.92 -2.23 4.60
N ASP A 54 5.20 -1.11 4.71
CA ASP A 54 5.36 0.05 3.84
C ASP A 54 6.72 0.74 4.07
N SER A 55 7.19 0.80 5.32
CA SER A 55 8.52 1.32 5.63
C SER A 55 9.61 0.48 5.01
N THR A 56 9.50 -0.85 5.07
CA THR A 56 10.48 -1.77 4.47
C THR A 56 10.54 -1.57 2.96
N TRP A 57 9.38 -1.55 2.29
CA TRP A 57 9.31 -1.28 0.86
C TRP A 57 9.81 0.12 0.49
N GLY A 58 9.48 1.13 1.29
CA GLY A 58 9.94 2.51 1.10
C GLY A 58 11.46 2.65 1.21
N LEU A 59 12.07 2.00 2.20
CA LEU A 59 13.53 1.98 2.38
C LEU A 59 14.24 1.24 1.25
N ILE A 60 13.73 0.08 0.83
CA ILE A 60 14.27 -0.68 -0.31
C ILE A 60 14.17 0.16 -1.59
N ALA A 61 13.00 0.73 -1.88
CA ALA A 61 12.79 1.56 -3.05
C ALA A 61 13.67 2.82 -3.05
N GLY A 62 13.84 3.45 -1.89
CA GLY A 62 14.74 4.59 -1.69
C GLY A 62 16.19 4.23 -1.99
N THR A 63 16.68 3.13 -1.42
CA THR A 63 18.04 2.62 -1.62
C THR A 63 18.31 2.28 -3.09
N ILE A 64 17.37 1.59 -3.73
CA ILE A 64 17.47 1.25 -5.16
C ILE A 64 17.47 2.52 -6.01
N ARG A 65 16.60 3.49 -5.70
CA ARG A 65 16.52 4.77 -6.42
C ARG A 65 17.82 5.57 -6.29
N GLU A 66 18.41 5.60 -5.11
CA GLU A 66 19.68 6.28 -4.86
C GLU A 66 20.87 5.61 -5.56
N SER A 67 20.90 4.27 -5.58
CA SER A 67 21.88 3.54 -6.40
C SER A 67 21.69 3.81 -7.91
N LEU A 68 20.43 3.89 -8.38
CA LEU A 68 20.12 4.13 -9.79
C LEU A 68 20.33 5.58 -10.23
N SER A 69 20.20 6.56 -9.32
CA SER A 69 20.38 7.98 -9.63
C SER A 69 21.83 8.36 -9.91
N THR A 70 22.78 7.48 -9.55
CA THR A 70 24.21 7.62 -9.91
C THR A 70 24.46 7.77 -11.42
N LYS A 71 23.58 7.21 -12.28
CA LYS A 71 23.69 7.36 -13.74
C LYS A 71 22.32 7.67 -14.35
N PRO A 72 22.14 8.80 -15.07
CA PRO A 72 20.84 9.17 -15.65
C PRO A 72 20.27 8.12 -16.62
N ALA A 73 21.14 7.40 -17.34
CA ALA A 73 20.72 6.30 -18.22
C ALA A 73 20.02 5.15 -17.48
N ARG A 74 20.42 4.85 -16.22
CA ARG A 74 19.80 3.79 -15.39
C ARG A 74 18.40 4.19 -14.95
N LEU A 75 18.20 5.45 -14.56
CA LEU A 75 16.88 5.99 -14.23
C LEU A 75 15.92 5.94 -15.42
N VAL A 76 16.38 6.30 -16.62
CA VAL A 76 15.56 6.25 -17.84
C VAL A 76 15.17 4.80 -18.17
N LYS A 77 16.09 3.84 -18.04
CA LYS A 77 15.78 2.42 -18.26
C LYS A 77 14.75 1.90 -17.25
N MET A 78 14.87 2.25 -15.96
CA MET A 78 13.88 1.86 -14.95
C MET A 78 12.49 2.44 -15.24
N ARG A 79 12.42 3.72 -15.64
CA ARG A 79 11.14 4.36 -16.02
C ARG A 79 10.49 3.69 -17.22
N LYS A 80 11.27 3.39 -18.27
CA LYS A 80 10.78 2.67 -19.45
C LYS A 80 10.25 1.28 -19.10
N PHE A 81 10.97 0.56 -18.24
CA PHE A 81 10.54 -0.75 -17.77
C PHE A 81 9.24 -0.67 -16.96
N GLY A 82 9.14 0.27 -16.01
CA GLY A 82 7.91 0.49 -15.25
C GLY A 82 6.70 0.85 -16.14
N GLY A 83 6.91 1.69 -17.15
CA GLY A 83 5.88 2.02 -18.14
C GLY A 83 5.44 0.80 -18.97
N LEU A 84 6.39 -0.03 -19.43
CA LEU A 84 6.08 -1.26 -20.15
C LEU A 84 5.26 -2.22 -19.29
N VAL A 85 5.65 -2.41 -18.02
CA VAL A 85 4.91 -3.26 -17.06
C VAL A 85 3.48 -2.75 -16.89
N MET A 86 3.27 -1.43 -16.75
CA MET A 86 1.92 -0.85 -16.64
C MET A 86 1.07 -1.07 -17.89
N ILE A 87 1.65 -0.95 -19.10
CA ILE A 87 0.96 -1.25 -20.36
C ILE A 87 0.55 -2.73 -20.41
N CYS A 88 1.48 -3.64 -20.10
CA CYS A 88 1.21 -5.07 -20.07
C CYS A 88 0.12 -5.43 -19.04
N LEU A 89 0.15 -4.84 -17.85
CA LEU A 89 -0.89 -5.04 -16.82
C LEU A 89 -2.25 -4.51 -17.30
N GLY A 90 -2.28 -3.36 -17.98
CA GLY A 90 -3.52 -2.82 -18.56
C GLY A 90 -4.11 -3.75 -19.62
N LEU A 91 -3.28 -4.23 -20.55
CA LEU A 91 -3.69 -5.21 -21.57
C LEU A 91 -4.17 -6.52 -20.95
N PHE A 92 -3.48 -7.02 -19.93
CA PHE A 92 -3.87 -8.22 -19.20
C PHE A 92 -5.24 -8.04 -18.55
N THR A 93 -5.45 -6.91 -17.86
CA THR A 93 -6.72 -6.61 -17.18
C THR A 93 -7.89 -6.57 -18.18
N ILE A 94 -7.69 -5.97 -19.35
CA ILE A 94 -8.69 -5.95 -20.43
C ILE A 94 -8.95 -7.38 -20.93
N SER A 95 -7.89 -8.16 -21.16
CA SER A 95 -8.03 -9.53 -21.66
C SER A 95 -8.76 -10.46 -20.69
N THR A 96 -8.65 -10.24 -19.37
CA THR A 96 -9.36 -11.02 -18.35
C THR A 96 -10.75 -10.50 -18.02
N ALA A 97 -11.10 -9.30 -18.51
CA ALA A 97 -12.42 -8.71 -18.30
C ALA A 97 -13.48 -9.26 -19.27
N PHE A 98 -13.06 -10.05 -20.26
CA PHE A 98 -13.90 -10.81 -21.19
C PHE A 98 -13.68 -12.31 -20.95
#